data_AF-A0A661PFR5-F1
#
_entry.id   AF-A0A661PFR5-F1
#
_cell.length_a   1.000
_cell.length_b   1.000
_cell.length_c   1.000
_cell.angle_alpha   90.00
_cell.angle_beta   90.00
_cell.angle_gamma   90.00
#
_symmetry.space_group_name_H-M   'P 1'
#
loop_
_entity.id
_entity.type
_entity.pdbx_description
1 polymer ?
#
loop_
_entity_poly.entity_id
_entity_poly.type
_entity_poly.pdbx_seq_one_letter_code
_entity_poly.pdbx_strand_id
1 'polypeptide(L)'
;MNALQAFPAFNDLYAWDDSGADANALDLDDLGIGGGDLGNDSLDGNGDTGWVVQTRTLLDNPANSHINVIIWSWCSIDGHDAQRYVDNMEKLVTEYPAVDFVFMTGHAQGQGEDTTADSVHYNNQLIRQHCADNGRWLFDFADIEAYDPDGTYFWDQAMQDDLAYSGGNWGVEWCATHQGSELEQLTSGNGVSGYDGCGSCAHSPEGGDTGTPQEAKLNCVLKGRAAWWLWARLAGWND
;
A
#
# COMPACT_ATOMS: atom_id res chain seq x y z
N MET A 1 6.87 -4.18 -5.19
CA MET A 1 8.25 -3.71 -5.46
C MET A 1 9.06 -4.65 -6.34
N ASN A 2 9.03 -5.97 -6.10
CA ASN A 2 9.75 -6.97 -6.92
C ASN A 2 9.56 -6.84 -8.43
N ALA A 3 8.34 -6.56 -8.90
CA ALA A 3 8.09 -6.37 -10.33
C ALA A 3 8.94 -5.24 -10.94
N LEU A 4 9.15 -4.15 -10.21
CA LEU A 4 9.97 -3.02 -10.65
C LEU A 4 11.46 -3.35 -10.57
N GLN A 5 11.92 -3.96 -9.47
CA GLN A 5 13.32 -4.38 -9.30
C GLN A 5 13.76 -5.39 -10.37
N ALA A 6 12.88 -6.33 -10.73
CA ALA A 6 13.19 -7.38 -11.70
C ALA A 6 13.00 -6.95 -13.16
N PHE A 7 12.48 -5.74 -13.42
CA PHE A 7 12.21 -5.30 -14.79
C PHE A 7 13.52 -4.97 -15.52
N PRO A 8 13.88 -5.66 -16.62
CA PRO A 8 15.22 -5.55 -17.21
C PRO A 8 15.62 -4.13 -17.64
N ALA A 9 14.66 -3.29 -18.03
CA ALA A 9 14.93 -1.92 -18.47
C ALA A 9 15.38 -0.99 -17.32
N PHE A 10 15.05 -1.32 -16.07
CA PHE A 10 15.32 -0.46 -14.92
C PHE A 10 16.69 -0.70 -14.27
N ASN A 11 17.36 -1.81 -14.58
CA ASN A 11 18.60 -2.22 -13.89
C ASN A 11 18.41 -2.10 -12.37
N ASP A 12 19.29 -1.39 -11.67
CA ASP A 12 19.28 -1.26 -10.22
C ASP A 12 18.46 -0.05 -9.71
N LEU A 13 17.71 0.65 -10.58
CA LEU A 13 16.97 1.86 -10.20
C LEU A 13 15.95 1.62 -9.06
N TYR A 14 15.36 0.43 -9.03
CA TYR A 14 14.37 0.03 -8.03
C TYR A 14 14.91 -1.08 -7.11
N ALA A 15 16.21 -1.08 -6.83
CA ALA A 15 16.83 -2.03 -5.91
C ALA A 15 16.33 -1.80 -4.48
N TRP A 16 15.77 -2.85 -3.87
CA TRP A 16 15.40 -2.87 -2.46
C TRP A 16 15.85 -4.20 -1.85
N ASP A 17 16.04 -4.22 -0.54
CA ASP A 17 16.33 -5.43 0.23
C ASP A 17 15.69 -5.38 1.63
N ASP A 18 15.34 -6.56 2.16
CA ASP A 18 14.62 -6.78 3.42
C ASP A 18 15.56 -7.00 4.61
N SER A 19 16.84 -6.64 4.46
CA SER A 19 17.88 -6.99 5.44
C SER A 19 18.88 -5.87 5.72
N GLY A 20 18.69 -4.72 5.08
CA GLY A 20 19.66 -3.63 4.97
C GLY A 20 21.06 -4.05 4.49
N ALA A 21 21.18 -5.14 3.72
CA ALA A 21 22.48 -5.71 3.36
C ALA A 21 23.16 -4.97 2.20
N ASP A 22 22.40 -4.36 1.30
CA ASP A 22 22.93 -3.55 0.20
C ASP A 22 22.78 -2.06 0.50
N ALA A 23 23.91 -1.40 0.73
CA ALA A 23 23.95 0.04 1.01
C ALA A 23 23.48 0.93 -0.15
N ASN A 24 23.25 0.38 -1.34
CA ASN A 24 22.71 1.09 -2.51
C ASN A 24 21.23 0.79 -2.78
N ALA A 25 20.60 -0.06 -1.96
CA ALA A 25 19.20 -0.42 -2.07
C ALA A 25 18.36 0.31 -1.02
N LEU A 26 17.05 0.40 -1.27
CA LEU A 26 16.09 0.74 -0.23
C LEU A 26 16.03 -0.41 0.79
N ASP A 27 16.32 -0.12 2.04
CA ASP A 27 16.08 -1.03 3.17
C ASP A 27 14.59 -0.97 3.57
N LEU A 28 13.87 -2.07 3.41
CA LEU A 28 12.46 -2.18 3.79
C LEU A 28 12.21 -3.53 4.45
N ASP A 29 12.03 -3.50 5.77
CA ASP A 29 11.73 -4.67 6.60
C ASP A 29 10.22 -5.00 6.57
N ASP A 30 9.82 -5.95 5.73
CA ASP A 30 8.46 -6.52 5.79
C ASP A 30 8.31 -7.35 7.08
N LEU A 31 7.22 -7.14 7.80
CA LEU A 31 6.99 -7.70 9.13
C LEU A 31 8.06 -7.31 10.18
N GLY A 32 8.77 -6.19 9.98
CA GLY A 32 9.79 -5.69 10.92
C GLY A 32 9.25 -5.34 12.30
N ILE A 33 7.99 -4.89 12.40
CA ILE A 33 7.33 -4.64 13.70
C ILE A 33 6.79 -5.96 14.25
N GLY A 34 7.39 -6.43 15.34
CA GLY A 34 7.08 -7.73 15.92
C GLY A 34 5.65 -7.82 16.47
N GLY A 35 4.74 -8.44 15.72
CA GLY A 35 3.36 -8.69 16.15
C GLY A 35 2.49 -7.42 16.22
N GLY A 36 1.20 -7.61 16.45
CA GLY A 36 0.19 -6.56 16.30
C GLY A 36 -0.57 -6.72 14.98
N ASP A 37 -1.80 -6.23 14.98
CA ASP A 37 -2.72 -6.29 13.84
C ASP A 37 -3.50 -4.98 13.85
N LEU A 38 -3.53 -4.27 12.73
CA LEU A 38 -4.36 -3.07 12.60
C LEU A 38 -5.85 -3.40 12.79
N GLY A 39 -6.28 -4.61 12.43
CA GLY A 39 -7.65 -5.09 12.63
C GLY A 39 -7.98 -5.40 14.10
N ASN A 40 -7.06 -5.21 15.04
CA ASN A 40 -7.37 -5.32 16.47
C ASN A 40 -7.53 -3.93 17.09
N ASP A 41 -8.79 -3.51 17.20
CA ASP A 41 -9.15 -2.23 17.81
C ASP A 41 -9.00 -2.21 19.34
N SER A 42 -8.69 -3.33 20.02
CA SER A 42 -8.66 -3.36 21.49
C SER A 42 -7.66 -2.36 22.08
N LEU A 43 -8.12 -1.54 23.02
CA LEU A 43 -7.30 -0.55 23.71
C LEU A 43 -6.83 -1.07 25.07
N ASP A 44 -5.59 -0.75 25.42
CA ASP A 44 -5.08 -0.91 26.78
C ASP A 44 -5.58 0.23 27.72
N GLY A 45 -5.09 0.25 28.96
CA GLY A 45 -5.44 1.28 29.94
C GLY A 45 -4.99 2.70 29.59
N ASN A 46 -4.11 2.86 28.59
CA ASN A 46 -3.61 4.14 28.09
C ASN A 46 -4.29 4.57 26.78
N GLY A 47 -5.24 3.77 26.29
CA GLY A 47 -5.90 4.01 25.02
C GLY A 47 -5.00 3.69 23.82
N ASP A 48 -4.06 2.76 23.97
CA ASP A 48 -3.18 2.30 22.90
C ASP A 48 -3.63 0.94 22.38
N THR A 49 -3.64 0.77 21.05
CA THR A 49 -3.79 -0.54 20.41
C THR A 49 -2.52 -1.37 20.55
N GLY A 50 -2.63 -2.68 20.32
CA GLY A 50 -1.48 -3.58 20.36
C GLY A 50 -0.38 -3.18 19.37
N TRP A 51 -0.74 -2.74 18.16
CA TRP A 51 0.24 -2.36 17.13
C TRP A 51 1.01 -1.08 17.50
N VAL A 52 0.41 -0.14 18.25
CA VAL A 52 1.13 1.02 18.82
C VAL A 52 2.19 0.57 19.81
N VAL A 53 1.84 -0.33 20.74
CA VAL A 53 2.79 -0.85 21.74
C VAL A 53 3.97 -1.55 21.07
N GLN A 54 3.73 -2.29 19.98
CA GLN A 54 4.80 -2.98 19.25
C GLN A 54 5.65 -2.00 18.43
N THR A 55 5.06 -0.94 17.89
CA THR A 55 5.81 0.13 17.22
C THR A 55 6.77 0.81 18.20
N ARG A 56 6.31 1.14 19.42
CA ARG A 56 7.17 1.68 20.48
C ARG A 56 8.29 0.71 20.84
N THR A 57 7.96 -0.57 21.01
CA THR A 57 8.96 -1.61 21.32
C THR A 57 10.05 -1.69 20.25
N LEU A 58 9.68 -1.54 18.97
CA LEU A 58 10.63 -1.50 17.87
C LEU A 58 11.53 -0.25 17.94
N LEU A 59 10.94 0.94 18.05
CA LEU A 59 11.65 2.22 17.97
C LEU A 59 12.47 2.55 19.24
N ASP A 60 12.06 2.05 20.40
CA ASP A 60 12.77 2.24 21.67
C ASP A 60 14.04 1.37 21.76
N ASN A 61 14.17 0.35 20.90
CA ASN A 61 15.36 -0.49 20.84
C ASN A 61 16.49 0.26 20.08
N PRO A 62 17.63 0.58 20.73
CA PRO A 62 18.72 1.31 20.07
C PRO A 62 19.30 0.62 18.83
N ALA A 63 19.15 -0.71 18.71
CA ALA A 63 19.55 -1.45 17.51
C ALA A 63 18.80 -1.01 16.25
N ASN A 64 17.60 -0.44 16.43
CA ASN A 64 16.69 -0.02 15.36
C ASN A 64 16.74 1.49 15.10
N SER A 65 17.79 2.18 15.59
CA SER A 65 17.96 3.63 15.40
C SER A 65 18.18 4.07 13.95
N HIS A 66 18.31 3.12 13.02
CA HIS A 66 18.37 3.36 11.58
C HIS A 66 16.98 3.51 10.94
N ILE A 67 15.91 3.04 11.61
CA ILE A 67 14.54 3.14 11.11
C ILE A 67 14.08 4.60 11.17
N ASN A 68 13.70 5.14 10.02
CA ASN A 68 13.28 6.53 9.86
C ASN A 68 11.87 6.67 9.26
N VAL A 69 11.24 5.57 8.84
CA VAL A 69 9.88 5.55 8.30
C VAL A 69 9.12 4.38 8.90
N ILE A 70 7.87 4.60 9.29
CA ILE A 70 6.93 3.56 9.72
C ILE A 70 5.66 3.63 8.87
N ILE A 71 5.25 2.49 8.36
CA ILE A 71 3.97 2.28 7.71
C ILE A 71 3.32 1.02 8.26
N TRP A 72 2.03 1.10 8.58
CA TRP A 72 1.19 -0.06 8.88
C TRP A 72 0.16 -0.23 7.77
N SER A 73 -0.01 -1.46 7.28
CA SER A 73 -0.92 -1.78 6.19
C SER A 73 -2.16 -2.53 6.67
N TRP A 74 -3.32 -2.13 6.16
CA TRP A 74 -4.59 -2.80 6.43
C TRP A 74 -4.72 -4.11 5.63
N CYS A 75 -5.06 -5.21 6.31
CA CYS A 75 -5.59 -6.42 5.66
C CYS A 75 -7.09 -6.27 5.34
N SER A 76 -7.81 -5.50 6.16
CA SER A 76 -9.17 -5.04 5.91
C SER A 76 -9.42 -3.86 6.84
N ILE A 77 -10.04 -2.79 6.34
CA ILE A 77 -10.49 -1.66 7.18
C ILE A 77 -12.01 -1.72 7.44
N ASP A 78 -12.71 -2.70 6.85
CA ASP A 78 -14.16 -2.85 6.97
C ASP A 78 -14.58 -3.17 8.40
N GLY A 79 -15.46 -2.35 8.96
CA GLY A 79 -15.97 -2.46 10.32
C GLY A 79 -14.98 -2.05 11.42
N HIS A 80 -13.82 -1.48 11.06
CA HIS A 80 -12.81 -1.02 12.01
C HIS A 80 -12.96 0.47 12.35
N ASP A 81 -12.45 0.85 13.53
CA ASP A 81 -12.49 2.23 14.02
C ASP A 81 -11.32 3.05 13.43
N ALA A 82 -11.52 3.65 12.25
CA ALA A 82 -10.48 4.45 11.61
C ALA A 82 -10.10 5.71 12.41
N GLN A 83 -11.00 6.23 13.26
CA GLN A 83 -10.65 7.33 14.15
C GLN A 83 -9.62 6.87 15.19
N ARG A 84 -9.77 5.66 15.74
CA ARG A 84 -8.78 5.06 16.63
C ARG A 84 -7.43 4.89 15.97
N TYR A 85 -7.40 4.42 14.72
CA TYR A 85 -6.16 4.37 13.94
C TYR A 85 -5.48 5.73 13.85
N VAL A 86 -6.24 6.76 13.47
CA VAL A 86 -5.75 8.14 13.36
C VAL A 86 -5.20 8.64 14.70
N ASP A 87 -5.96 8.50 15.78
CA ASP A 87 -5.55 8.96 17.11
C ASP A 87 -4.27 8.25 17.59
N ASN A 88 -4.14 6.96 17.28
CA ASN A 88 -2.99 6.14 17.67
C ASN A 88 -1.75 6.43 16.82
N MET A 89 -1.90 6.69 15.51
CA MET A 89 -0.81 7.18 14.66
C MET A 89 -0.32 8.56 15.13
N GLU A 90 -1.20 9.46 15.53
CA GLU A 90 -0.82 10.80 16.03
C GLU A 90 -0.05 10.76 17.35
N LYS A 91 -0.33 9.77 18.23
CA LYS A 91 0.50 9.51 19.40
C LYS A 91 1.94 9.19 18.99
N LEU A 92 2.12 8.27 18.05
CA LEU A 92 3.43 7.87 17.56
C LEU A 92 4.17 9.03 16.87
N VAL A 93 3.49 9.81 16.04
CA VAL A 93 4.04 11.03 15.43
C VAL A 93 4.57 12.00 16.48
N THR A 94 3.84 12.17 17.59
CA THR A 94 4.23 13.06 18.69
C THR A 94 5.41 12.49 19.50
N GLU A 95 5.43 11.18 19.72
CA GLU A 95 6.43 10.49 20.53
C GLU A 95 7.78 10.34 19.80
N TYR A 96 7.76 10.14 18.48
CA TYR A 96 8.94 9.86 17.65
C TYR A 96 9.11 10.88 16.52
N PRO A 97 9.41 12.17 16.82
CA PRO A 97 9.45 13.23 15.82
C PRO A 97 10.59 13.14 14.78
N ALA A 98 11.49 12.16 14.94
CA ALA A 98 12.57 11.87 13.98
C ALA A 98 12.19 10.76 12.98
N VAL A 99 11.00 10.17 13.12
CA VAL A 99 10.48 9.10 12.27
C VAL A 99 9.28 9.64 11.50
N ASP A 100 9.26 9.45 10.18
CA ASP A 100 8.10 9.74 9.37
C ASP A 100 7.07 8.61 9.49
N PHE A 101 5.86 8.95 9.92
CA PHE A 101 4.74 7.99 9.95
C PHE A 101 3.86 8.20 8.73
N VAL A 102 3.74 7.15 7.93
CA VAL A 102 2.90 7.12 6.74
C VAL A 102 1.55 6.53 7.10
N PHE A 103 0.50 7.34 6.94
CA PHE A 103 -0.88 6.89 7.06
C PHE A 103 -1.26 6.12 5.80
N MET A 104 -2.19 5.18 5.90
CA MET A 104 -2.59 4.32 4.79
C MET A 104 -4.09 4.08 4.79
N THR A 105 -4.72 4.14 3.61
CA THR A 105 -6.12 3.72 3.42
C THR A 105 -6.20 2.19 3.26
N GLY A 106 -7.36 1.60 3.52
CA GLY A 106 -7.64 0.21 3.15
C GLY A 106 -7.84 0.02 1.64
N HIS A 107 -7.98 -1.22 1.20
CA HIS A 107 -8.32 -1.60 -0.18
C HIS A 107 -9.84 -1.73 -0.37
N ALA A 108 -10.29 -1.76 -1.62
CA ALA A 108 -11.69 -1.97 -2.00
C ALA A 108 -12.20 -3.36 -1.60
N GLN A 109 -13.48 -3.47 -1.23
CA GLN A 109 -14.13 -4.73 -0.83
C GLN A 109 -15.56 -4.86 -1.36
N GLY A 110 -15.86 -4.22 -2.50
CA GLY A 110 -17.13 -4.39 -3.18
C GLY A 110 -18.31 -3.63 -2.56
N GLN A 111 -18.04 -2.69 -1.66
CA GLN A 111 -19.08 -1.90 -0.97
C GLN A 111 -19.42 -0.59 -1.70
N GLY A 112 -18.55 -0.12 -2.61
CA GLY A 112 -18.70 1.16 -3.29
C GLY A 112 -18.53 2.35 -2.34
N GLU A 113 -19.23 3.45 -2.63
CA GLU A 113 -19.17 4.70 -1.86
C GLU A 113 -20.10 4.71 -0.64
N ASP A 114 -20.11 3.62 0.13
CA ASP A 114 -20.90 3.55 1.37
C ASP A 114 -20.32 4.53 2.40
N THR A 115 -21.11 5.51 2.84
CA THR A 115 -20.72 6.50 3.86
C THR A 115 -21.20 6.14 5.26
N THR A 116 -21.70 4.92 5.48
CA THR A 116 -22.04 4.43 6.82
C THR A 116 -20.78 4.38 7.68
N ALA A 117 -20.89 4.79 8.95
CA ALA A 117 -19.76 4.76 9.86
C ALA A 117 -19.11 3.37 9.88
N ASP A 118 -17.77 3.37 9.87
CA ASP A 118 -16.90 2.20 9.87
C ASP A 118 -16.94 1.35 8.58
N SER A 119 -17.64 1.78 7.52
CA SER A 119 -17.51 1.17 6.19
C SER A 119 -16.14 1.48 5.56
N VAL A 120 -15.75 0.71 4.55
CA VAL A 120 -14.45 0.90 3.87
C VAL A 120 -14.30 2.33 3.31
N HIS A 121 -15.29 2.82 2.55
CA HIS A 121 -15.21 4.14 1.94
C HIS A 121 -15.26 5.25 2.99
N TYR A 122 -16.12 5.14 4.02
CA TYR A 122 -16.15 6.09 5.13
C TYR A 122 -14.79 6.20 5.83
N ASN A 123 -14.19 5.07 6.18
CA ASN A 123 -12.92 5.01 6.88
C ASN A 123 -11.77 5.58 6.04
N ASN A 124 -11.73 5.27 4.74
CA ASN A 124 -10.74 5.83 3.83
C ASN A 124 -10.87 7.36 3.70
N GLN A 125 -12.11 7.87 3.59
CA GLN A 125 -12.35 9.31 3.55
C GLN A 125 -11.94 10.01 4.87
N LEU A 126 -12.16 9.37 6.01
CA LEU A 126 -11.72 9.88 7.31
C LEU A 126 -10.19 10.03 7.36
N ILE A 127 -9.45 8.99 6.96
CA ILE A 127 -7.97 9.01 6.94
C ILE A 127 -7.46 10.07 5.96
N ARG A 128 -8.02 10.15 4.75
CA ARG A 128 -7.67 11.17 3.74
C ARG A 128 -7.86 12.58 4.28
N GLN A 129 -9.01 12.85 4.88
CA GLN A 129 -9.32 14.16 5.45
C GLN A 129 -8.36 14.52 6.57
N HIS A 130 -8.07 13.58 7.48
CA HIS A 130 -7.09 13.78 8.55
C HIS A 130 -5.71 14.13 8.01
N CYS A 131 -5.24 13.40 6.99
CA CYS A 131 -3.92 13.65 6.40
C CYS A 131 -3.84 15.01 5.73
N ALA A 132 -4.89 15.41 5.00
CA ALA A 132 -4.96 16.72 4.36
C ALA A 132 -4.97 17.87 5.37
N ASP A 133 -5.73 17.73 6.47
CA ASP A 133 -5.85 18.77 7.49
C ASP A 133 -4.58 18.94 8.34
N ASN A 134 -3.81 17.87 8.52
CA ASN A 134 -2.64 17.84 9.41
C ASN A 134 -1.30 17.77 8.67
N GLY A 135 -1.31 17.76 7.33
CA GLY A 135 -0.11 17.65 6.50
C GLY A 135 0.65 16.34 6.74
N ARG A 136 -0.07 15.21 6.78
CA ARG A 136 0.52 13.88 6.97
C ARG A 136 0.84 13.20 5.65
N TRP A 137 1.85 12.34 5.68
CA TRP A 137 2.15 11.42 4.58
C TRP A 137 1.04 10.38 4.47
N LEU A 138 0.54 10.17 3.25
CA LEU A 138 -0.53 9.23 2.96
C LEU A 138 -0.11 8.29 1.82
N PHE A 139 -0.23 6.98 2.05
CA PHE A 139 -0.22 5.97 1.02
C PHE A 139 -1.64 5.51 0.72
N ASP A 140 -2.22 6.02 -0.35
CA ASP A 140 -3.65 5.87 -0.64
C ASP A 140 -3.93 4.68 -1.57
N PHE A 141 -3.97 3.47 -0.99
CA PHE A 141 -4.36 2.26 -1.73
C PHE A 141 -5.72 2.38 -2.40
N ALA A 142 -6.68 2.99 -1.72
CA ALA A 142 -8.04 3.09 -2.22
C ALA A 142 -8.10 3.98 -3.46
N ASP A 143 -7.30 5.04 -3.52
CA ASP A 143 -7.23 5.92 -4.69
C ASP A 143 -6.51 5.23 -5.84
N ILE A 144 -5.40 4.55 -5.56
CA ILE A 144 -4.65 3.77 -6.56
C ILE A 144 -5.52 2.69 -7.20
N GLU A 145 -6.41 2.06 -6.43
CA GLU A 145 -7.35 1.06 -6.93
C GLU A 145 -8.54 1.68 -7.67
N ALA A 146 -8.99 2.86 -7.26
CA ALA A 146 -10.18 3.50 -7.79
C ALA A 146 -10.04 4.00 -9.22
N TYR A 147 -8.82 4.19 -9.73
CA TYR A 147 -8.56 4.74 -11.05
C TYR A 147 -7.69 3.83 -11.92
N ASP A 148 -8.08 3.67 -13.19
CA ASP A 148 -7.14 3.16 -14.17
C ASP A 148 -6.06 4.22 -14.48
N PRO A 149 -4.93 3.83 -15.10
CA PRO A 149 -3.88 4.78 -15.49
C PRO A 149 -4.30 5.90 -16.46
N ASP A 150 -5.47 5.79 -17.09
CA ASP A 150 -6.03 6.82 -17.98
C ASP A 150 -6.94 7.81 -17.24
N GLY A 151 -7.23 7.55 -15.96
CA GLY A 151 -8.05 8.38 -15.08
C GLY A 151 -9.53 8.03 -15.05
N THR A 152 -9.93 6.85 -15.55
CA THR A 152 -11.31 6.35 -15.41
C THR A 152 -11.54 5.90 -13.96
N TYR A 153 -12.62 6.34 -13.34
CA TYR A 153 -12.99 6.00 -11.95
C TYR A 153 -13.86 4.75 -11.88
N PHE A 154 -13.63 3.90 -10.87
CA PHE A 154 -14.30 2.60 -10.68
C PHE A 154 -14.85 2.35 -9.27
N TRP A 155 -14.55 3.19 -8.27
CA TRP A 155 -15.03 2.94 -6.91
C TRP A 155 -16.56 3.02 -6.81
N ASP A 156 -17.21 3.86 -7.61
CA ASP A 156 -18.67 3.95 -7.74
C ASP A 156 -19.31 2.69 -8.33
N GLN A 157 -18.51 1.77 -8.87
CA GLN A 157 -18.96 0.49 -9.42
C GLN A 157 -18.84 -0.67 -8.43
N ALA A 158 -18.58 -0.36 -7.15
CA ALA A 158 -18.43 -1.35 -6.09
C ALA A 158 -17.37 -2.40 -6.45
N MET A 159 -16.19 -1.92 -6.84
CA MET A 159 -15.07 -2.78 -7.21
C MET A 159 -14.49 -3.54 -6.01
N GLN A 160 -13.85 -4.66 -6.29
CA GLN A 160 -13.04 -5.46 -5.38
C GLN A 160 -11.57 -5.06 -5.49
N ASP A 161 -10.78 -5.48 -4.52
CA ASP A 161 -9.33 -5.26 -4.42
C ASP A 161 -8.51 -5.92 -5.53
N ASP A 162 -9.10 -6.89 -6.23
CA ASP A 162 -8.56 -7.51 -7.43
C ASP A 162 -8.91 -6.76 -8.73
N LEU A 163 -9.43 -5.54 -8.62
CA LEU A 163 -9.85 -4.68 -9.74
C LEU A 163 -11.14 -5.14 -10.45
N ALA A 164 -11.82 -6.18 -9.94
CA ALA A 164 -13.08 -6.64 -10.50
C ALA A 164 -14.25 -5.76 -10.08
N TYR A 165 -15.21 -5.58 -10.97
CA TYR A 165 -16.47 -4.89 -10.73
C TYR A 165 -17.59 -5.59 -11.53
N SER A 166 -18.85 -5.18 -11.36
CA SER A 166 -19.97 -5.89 -12.00
C SER A 166 -19.91 -5.97 -13.53
N GLY A 167 -19.21 -5.02 -14.18
CA GLY A 167 -19.05 -4.96 -15.63
C GLY A 167 -17.81 -5.69 -16.17
N GLY A 168 -16.88 -6.11 -15.31
CA GLY A 168 -15.62 -6.71 -15.75
C GLY A 168 -14.49 -6.56 -14.74
N ASN A 169 -13.28 -6.33 -15.23
CA ASN A 169 -12.10 -6.09 -14.43
C ASN A 169 -11.28 -5.01 -15.14
N TRP A 170 -11.11 -3.85 -14.51
CA TRP A 170 -10.54 -2.71 -15.20
C TRP A 170 -9.06 -2.93 -15.51
N GLY A 171 -8.33 -3.74 -14.73
CA GLY A 171 -6.95 -4.10 -15.01
C GLY A 171 -6.82 -4.92 -16.30
N VAL A 172 -7.73 -5.88 -16.51
CA VAL A 172 -7.82 -6.65 -17.75
C VAL A 172 -8.15 -5.75 -18.94
N GLU A 173 -9.15 -4.88 -18.77
CA GLU A 173 -9.60 -3.96 -19.81
C GLU A 173 -8.50 -2.99 -20.23
N TRP A 174 -7.79 -2.41 -19.25
CA TRP A 174 -6.70 -1.48 -19.48
C TRP A 174 -5.51 -2.16 -20.16
N CYS A 175 -5.09 -3.35 -19.69
CA CYS A 175 -4.00 -4.09 -20.33
C CYS A 175 -4.33 -4.49 -21.77
N ALA A 176 -5.59 -4.85 -22.06
CA ALA A 176 -6.01 -5.21 -23.41
C ALA A 176 -5.91 -4.04 -24.41
N THR A 177 -6.11 -2.80 -23.94
CA THR A 177 -6.01 -1.59 -24.79
C THR A 177 -4.61 -0.97 -24.80
N HIS A 178 -3.73 -1.35 -23.86
CA HIS A 178 -2.37 -0.80 -23.69
C HIS A 178 -1.25 -1.82 -23.90
N GLN A 179 -1.46 -2.79 -24.80
CA GLN A 179 -0.48 -3.83 -25.11
C GLN A 179 0.87 -3.23 -25.54
N GLY A 180 1.96 -3.69 -24.90
CA GLY A 180 3.32 -3.22 -25.15
C GLY A 180 3.68 -1.91 -24.46
N SER A 181 2.78 -1.32 -23.67
CA SER A 181 3.14 -0.23 -22.75
C SER A 181 4.01 -0.75 -21.61
N GLU A 182 4.82 0.12 -21.00
CA GLU A 182 5.70 -0.27 -19.89
C GLU A 182 4.93 -0.86 -18.69
N LEU A 183 3.76 -0.31 -18.37
CA LEU A 183 2.89 -0.82 -17.29
C LEU A 183 2.29 -2.19 -17.61
N GLU A 184 1.85 -2.39 -18.85
CA GLU A 184 1.35 -3.71 -19.28
C GLU A 184 2.48 -4.74 -19.25
N GLN A 185 3.67 -4.39 -19.74
CA GLN A 185 4.84 -5.26 -19.73
C GLN A 185 5.33 -5.59 -18.32
N LEU A 186 5.33 -4.62 -17.40
CA LEU A 186 5.59 -4.87 -15.97
C LEU A 186 4.57 -5.83 -15.36
N THR A 187 3.32 -5.76 -15.80
CA THR A 187 2.23 -6.58 -15.27
C THR A 187 2.29 -8.01 -15.82
N SER A 188 2.39 -8.16 -17.13
CA SER A 188 2.22 -9.44 -17.84
C SER A 188 3.54 -10.12 -18.26
N GLY A 189 4.64 -9.37 -18.35
CA GLY A 189 5.90 -9.82 -18.95
C GLY A 189 5.88 -9.89 -20.48
N ASN A 190 4.76 -9.51 -21.11
CA ASN A 190 4.56 -9.68 -22.54
C ASN A 190 5.62 -8.95 -23.37
N GLY A 191 6.35 -9.71 -24.20
CA GLY A 191 7.38 -9.15 -25.07
C GLY A 191 8.67 -8.75 -24.35
N VAL A 192 8.85 -9.09 -23.07
CA VAL A 192 10.08 -8.80 -22.31
C VAL A 192 10.89 -10.07 -22.09
N SER A 193 12.09 -10.13 -22.69
CA SER A 193 12.94 -11.31 -22.58
C SER A 193 13.49 -11.48 -21.16
N GLY A 194 13.26 -12.65 -20.55
CA GLY A 194 13.77 -12.99 -19.23
C GLY A 194 12.97 -12.40 -18.06
N TYR A 195 11.74 -11.93 -18.32
CA TYR A 195 10.85 -11.36 -17.31
C TYR A 195 9.43 -11.90 -17.48
N ASP A 196 8.93 -12.58 -16.45
CA ASP A 196 7.64 -13.29 -16.49
C ASP A 196 6.45 -12.43 -16.01
N GLY A 197 6.65 -11.11 -15.86
CA GLY A 197 5.63 -10.21 -15.32
C GLY A 197 5.62 -10.15 -13.79
N CYS A 198 4.60 -9.48 -13.26
CA CYS A 198 4.38 -9.40 -11.81
C CYS A 198 4.08 -10.80 -11.25
N GLY A 199 4.91 -11.27 -10.31
CA GLY A 199 4.89 -12.64 -9.81
C GLY A 199 3.68 -12.98 -8.91
N SER A 200 3.63 -12.42 -7.71
CA SER A 200 2.51 -12.57 -6.76
C SER A 200 2.11 -11.20 -6.26
N CYS A 201 0.82 -10.99 -6.04
CA CYS A 201 0.30 -9.75 -5.52
C CYS A 201 -0.81 -10.07 -4.52
N ALA A 202 -0.63 -9.60 -3.28
CA ALA A 202 -1.65 -9.76 -2.26
C ALA A 202 -2.93 -9.07 -2.73
N HIS A 203 -4.07 -9.74 -2.56
CA HIS A 203 -5.36 -9.23 -3.00
C HIS A 203 -5.51 -9.00 -4.52
N SER A 204 -4.60 -9.52 -5.36
CA SER A 204 -4.79 -9.54 -6.82
C SER A 204 -3.86 -10.58 -7.46
N PRO A 205 -4.40 -11.61 -8.11
CA PRO A 205 -4.12 -13.01 -7.73
C PRO A 205 -2.86 -13.26 -6.88
N GLU A 206 -3.08 -13.87 -5.73
CA GLU A 206 -2.03 -14.44 -4.89
C GLU A 206 -1.57 -15.82 -5.39
N GLY A 207 -0.40 -16.29 -4.94
CA GLY A 207 0.12 -17.60 -5.32
C GLY A 207 -0.88 -18.74 -5.13
N GLY A 208 -1.34 -19.34 -6.23
CA GLY A 208 -2.31 -20.43 -6.23
C GLY A 208 -3.77 -20.00 -6.48
N ASP A 209 -4.04 -18.70 -6.55
CA ASP A 209 -5.31 -18.17 -7.04
C ASP A 209 -5.39 -18.34 -8.57
N THR A 210 -6.32 -19.16 -9.02
CA THR A 210 -6.59 -19.41 -10.44
C THR A 210 -7.84 -18.68 -10.95
N GLY A 211 -8.55 -17.99 -10.05
CA GLY A 211 -9.81 -17.28 -10.36
C GLY A 211 -9.58 -15.86 -10.85
N THR A 212 -8.50 -15.22 -10.38
CA THR A 212 -8.21 -13.83 -10.67
C THR A 212 -7.24 -13.68 -11.85
N PRO A 213 -7.51 -12.80 -12.83
CA PRO A 213 -6.65 -12.58 -14.00
C PRO A 213 -5.25 -12.08 -13.65
N GLN A 214 -4.24 -12.44 -14.47
CA GLN A 214 -2.87 -11.93 -14.31
C GLN A 214 -2.81 -10.41 -14.35
N GLU A 215 -3.63 -9.79 -15.20
CA GLU A 215 -3.71 -8.36 -15.41
C GLU A 215 -4.19 -7.59 -14.17
N ALA A 216 -4.90 -8.26 -13.24
CA ALA A 216 -5.26 -7.67 -11.95
C ALA A 216 -4.01 -7.30 -11.12
N LYS A 217 -2.86 -7.94 -11.37
CA LYS A 217 -1.59 -7.59 -10.73
C LYS A 217 -1.07 -6.19 -11.12
N LEU A 218 -1.70 -5.53 -12.10
CA LEU A 218 -1.48 -4.11 -12.37
C LEU A 218 -1.65 -3.29 -11.09
N ASN A 219 -2.56 -3.70 -10.20
CA ASN A 219 -2.74 -3.10 -8.88
C ASN A 219 -1.41 -3.02 -8.10
N CYS A 220 -0.70 -4.13 -7.95
CA CYS A 220 0.59 -4.14 -7.25
C CYS A 220 1.71 -3.43 -8.00
N VAL A 221 1.67 -3.36 -9.34
CA VAL A 221 2.62 -2.56 -10.10
C VAL A 221 2.43 -1.08 -9.79
N LEU A 222 1.18 -0.59 -9.78
CA LEU A 222 0.84 0.79 -9.45
C LEU A 222 1.17 1.13 -8.00
N LYS A 223 0.77 0.28 -7.04
CA LYS A 223 1.14 0.40 -5.62
C LYS A 223 2.66 0.41 -5.44
N GLY A 224 3.38 -0.45 -6.14
CA GLY A 224 4.85 -0.48 -6.12
C GLY A 224 5.47 0.82 -6.61
N ARG A 225 4.94 1.43 -7.68
CA ARG A 225 5.42 2.72 -8.18
C ARG A 225 5.13 3.86 -7.21
N ALA A 226 3.93 3.88 -6.67
CA ALA A 226 3.51 4.87 -5.69
C ALA A 226 4.36 4.78 -4.41
N ALA A 227 4.68 3.57 -3.94
CA ALA A 227 5.60 3.36 -2.82
C ALA A 227 6.99 3.95 -3.11
N TRP A 228 7.59 3.64 -4.28
CA TRP A 228 8.87 4.22 -4.66
C TRP A 228 8.86 5.74 -4.77
N TRP A 229 7.79 6.31 -5.30
CA TRP A 229 7.62 7.76 -5.34
C TRP A 229 7.55 8.34 -3.92
N LEU A 230 6.75 7.73 -3.03
CA LEU A 230 6.66 8.12 -1.63
C LEU A 230 8.03 8.08 -0.92
N TRP A 231 8.80 7.00 -1.06
CA TRP A 231 10.12 6.88 -0.45
C TRP A 231 11.09 7.95 -0.97
N ALA A 232 11.07 8.22 -2.27
CA ALA A 232 11.90 9.27 -2.85
C ALA A 232 11.51 10.67 -2.34
N ARG A 233 10.22 10.96 -2.16
CA ARG A 233 9.72 12.20 -1.57
C ARG A 233 10.16 12.35 -0.10
N LEU A 234 10.04 11.29 0.69
CA LEU A 234 10.51 11.24 2.08
C LEU A 234 12.02 11.47 2.18
N ALA A 235 12.80 10.93 1.22
CA ALA A 235 14.24 11.16 1.12
C ALA A 235 14.63 12.58 0.65
N GLY A 236 13.64 13.46 0.37
CA GLY A 236 13.87 14.86 0.02
C GLY A 236 13.93 15.13 -1.49
N TRP A 237 13.47 14.21 -2.34
CA TRP A 237 13.26 14.51 -3.75
C TRP A 237 12.13 15.53 -3.91
N ASN A 238 12.47 16.70 -4.44
CA ASN A 238 11.53 17.75 -4.80
C ASN A 238 11.40 17.80 -6.33
N ASP A 239 10.17 17.83 -6.83
CA ASP A 239 9.84 17.92 -8.26
C ASP A 239 10.28 19.25 -8.89
#